data_AF-A0A1E3WIT6-F1
#
_entry.id   AF-A0A1E3WIT6-F1
#
_cell.length_a   1.000
_cell.length_b   1.000
_cell.length_c   1.000
_cell.angle_alpha   90.00
_cell.angle_beta   90.00
_cell.angle_gamma   90.00
#
_symmetry.space_group_name_H-M   'P 1'
#
loop_
_entity.id
_entity.type
_entity.pdbx_description
1 polymer ?
#
loop_
_entity_poly.entity_id
_entity_poly.type
_entity_poly.pdbx_seq_one_letter_code
_entity_poly.pdbx_strand_id
1 'polypeptide(L)' 'MQVSKSKFQIILEHLFKRVEHRQLVEAVVREQISVYEAEKRYGISKNTGTRYTKKYEEHIEYLKSLGINV' A
#
# COMPACT_ATOMS: atom_id res chain seq x y z
N MET A 1 7.05 -8.47 10.86
CA MET A 1 5.67 -8.92 11.17
C MET A 1 4.81 -8.70 9.95
N GLN A 2 4.16 -9.74 9.44
CA GLN A 2 3.20 -9.60 8.33
C GLN A 2 1.87 -9.07 8.91
N VAL A 3 1.41 -7.93 8.40
CA VAL A 3 0.07 -7.39 8.70
C VAL A 3 -0.96 -8.43 8.28
N SER A 4 -1.96 -8.70 9.13
CA SER A 4 -3.01 -9.67 8.75
C SER A 4 -3.74 -9.20 7.49
N LYS A 5 -4.12 -10.15 6.60
CA LYS A 5 -4.80 -9.82 5.33
C LYS A 5 -6.02 -8.92 5.53
N SER A 6 -6.78 -9.12 6.60
CA SER A 6 -7.93 -8.30 6.98
C SER A 6 -7.56 -6.87 7.33
N LYS A 7 -6.56 -6.65 8.19
CA LYS A 7 -6.08 -5.32 8.58
C LYS A 7 -5.47 -4.59 7.39
N PHE A 8 -4.70 -5.31 6.57
CA PHE A 8 -4.10 -4.79 5.36
C PHE A 8 -5.16 -4.20 4.43
N GLN A 9 -6.23 -4.95 4.16
CA GLN A 9 -7.32 -4.49 3.29
C GLN A 9 -8.03 -3.25 3.85
N ILE A 10 -8.31 -3.23 5.16
CA ILE A 10 -8.94 -2.07 5.83
C ILE A 10 -8.07 -0.82 5.69
N ILE A 11 -6.76 -0.95 5.88
CA ILE A 11 -5.81 0.17 5.73
C ILE A 11 -5.81 0.68 4.28
N LEU A 12 -5.78 -0.22 3.30
CA LEU A 12 -5.81 0.17 1.89
C LEU A 12 -7.12 0.89 1.52
N GLU A 13 -8.27 0.39 1.99
CA GLU A 13 -9.58 1.01 1.80
C GLU A 13 -9.69 2.38 2.46
N HIS A 14 -9.08 2.55 3.63
CA HIS A 14 -8.99 3.84 4.31
C HIS A 14 -8.12 4.84 3.55
N LEU A 15 -6.95 4.41 3.06
CA LEU A 15 -5.96 5.31 2.46
C LEU A 15 -6.24 5.67 1.00
N PHE A 16 -6.88 4.77 0.25
CA PHE A 16 -7.02 4.87 -1.21
C PHE A 16 -8.45 4.56 -1.68
N LYS A 17 -9.09 5.57 -2.27
CA LYS A 17 -10.45 5.44 -2.82
C LYS A 17 -10.50 4.54 -4.06
N ARG A 18 -9.52 4.70 -4.96
CA ARG A 18 -9.49 4.00 -6.25
C ARG A 18 -8.97 2.56 -6.09
N VAL A 19 -9.53 1.63 -6.84
CA VAL A 19 -9.20 0.20 -6.74
C VAL A 19 -7.78 -0.06 -7.23
N GLU A 20 -7.40 0.55 -8.35
CA GLU A 20 -6.09 0.41 -8.97
C GLU A 20 -4.96 0.86 -8.03
N HIS A 21 -5.18 1.88 -7.20
CA HIS A 21 -4.21 2.34 -6.22
C HIS A 21 -4.01 1.32 -5.09
N ARG A 22 -5.10 0.68 -4.65
CA ARG A 22 -5.05 -0.41 -3.65
C ARG A 22 -4.31 -1.62 -4.21
N GLN A 23 -4.64 -2.02 -5.43
CA GLN A 23 -3.99 -3.14 -6.12
C GLN A 23 -2.49 -2.88 -6.33
N LEU A 24 -2.11 -1.65 -6.69
CA LEU A 24 -0.70 -1.28 -6.80
C LEU A 24 0.05 -1.47 -5.48
N VAL A 25 -0.48 -0.94 -4.38
CA VAL A 25 0.19 -1.03 -3.07
C VAL A 25 0.19 -2.47 -2.56
N GLU A 26 -0.88 -3.23 -2.79
CA GLU A 26 -0.92 -4.67 -2.51
C GLU A 26 0.16 -5.43 -3.24
N ALA A 27 0.31 -5.21 -4.54
CA ALA A 27 1.32 -5.91 -5.33
C ALA A 27 2.74 -5.57 -4.86
N VAL A 28 3.03 -4.30 -4.58
CA VAL A 28 4.35 -3.90 -4.09
C VAL A 28 4.64 -4.49 -2.71
N VAL A 29 3.68 -4.43 -1.78
CA VAL A 29 3.91 -4.80 -0.37
C VAL A 29 3.80 -6.31 -0.12
N ARG A 30 2.84 -6.99 -0.77
CA ARG A 30 2.56 -8.41 -0.53
C ARG A 30 3.13 -9.33 -1.59
N GLU A 31 3.07 -8.93 -2.87
CA GLU A 31 3.63 -9.71 -3.97
C GLU A 31 5.11 -9.40 -4.23
N GLN A 32 5.66 -8.36 -3.58
CA GLN A 32 7.07 -7.95 -3.69
C GLN A 32 7.49 -7.60 -5.12
N ILE A 33 6.54 -7.14 -5.95
CA ILE A 33 6.86 -6.63 -7.29
C ILE A 33 7.43 -5.22 -7.21
N SER A 34 8.24 -4.84 -8.19
CA SER A 34 8.77 -3.48 -8.25
C SER A 34 7.65 -2.45 -8.46
N VAL A 35 7.82 -1.24 -7.89
CA VAL A 35 6.88 -0.13 -8.09
C VAL A 35 6.67 0.17 -9.58
N TYR A 36 7.75 0.14 -10.37
CA TYR A 36 7.68 0.35 -11.81
C TYR A 36 6.80 -0.67 -12.52
N GLU A 37 6.95 -1.95 -12.16
CA GLU A 37 6.11 -3.02 -12.72
C GLU A 37 4.65 -2.86 -12.29
N ALA A 38 4.40 -2.51 -11.03
CA ALA A 38 3.05 -2.28 -10.52
C ALA A 38 2.37 -1.09 -11.22
N GLU A 39 3.08 0.01 -11.42
CA GLU A 39 2.58 1.18 -12.17
C GLU A 39 2.18 0.78 -13.60
N LYS A 40 3.02 -0.01 -14.28
CA LYS A 40 2.71 -0.53 -15.62
C LYS A 40 1.50 -1.47 -15.60
N ARG A 41 1.44 -2.39 -14.62
CA ARG A 41 0.40 -3.42 -14.50
C ARG A 41 -0.99 -2.82 -14.29
N TYR A 42 -1.09 -1.77 -13.47
CA TYR A 42 -2.37 -1.15 -13.11
C TYR A 42 -2.67 0.16 -13.85
N GLY A 43 -1.87 0.53 -14.85
CA GLY A 43 -2.10 1.73 -15.67
C GLY A 43 -1.96 3.03 -14.88
N ILE A 44 -1.07 3.06 -13.88
CA ILE A 44 -0.89 4.20 -12.99
C ILE A 44 0.29 5.05 -13.46
N SER A 45 0.12 6.38 -13.42
CA SER A 45 1.15 7.33 -13.82
C SER A 45 2.44 7.13 -13.02
N LYS A 46 3.58 7.26 -13.71
CA LYS A 46 4.91 7.18 -13.11
C LYS A 46 5.02 8.04 -11.85
N ASN A 47 5.74 7.55 -10.84
CA ASN A 47 5.95 8.14 -9.52
C ASN A 47 4.72 8.12 -8.59
N THR A 48 3.53 7.81 -9.11
CA THR A 48 2.33 7.70 -8.27
C THR A 48 2.42 6.46 -7.38
N GLY A 49 2.99 5.37 -7.89
CA GLY A 49 3.22 4.16 -7.12
C GLY A 49 4.16 4.41 -5.95
N THR A 50 5.29 5.08 -6.19
CA THR A 50 6.24 5.46 -5.12
C THR A 50 5.55 6.29 -4.04
N ARG A 51 4.73 7.28 -4.45
CA ARG A 51 4.00 8.14 -3.52
C ARG A 51 3.01 7.36 -2.66
N TYR A 52 2.28 6.41 -3.25
CA TYR A 52 1.25 5.65 -2.53
C TYR A 52 1.84 4.57 -1.65
N THR A 53 2.91 3.89 -2.09
CA THR A 53 3.66 2.97 -1.22
C THR A 53 4.22 3.72 -0.01
N LYS A 54 4.85 4.88 -0.21
CA LYS A 54 5.35 5.70 0.91
C LYS A 54 4.24 6.14 1.87
N LYS A 55 3.08 6.57 1.34
CA LYS A 55 1.91 6.93 2.15
C LYS A 55 1.45 5.77 3.03
N TYR A 56 1.48 4.54 2.49
CA TYR A 56 1.15 3.34 3.26
C TYR A 56 2.18 3.09 4.36
N GLU A 57 3.47 3.15 4.06
CA GLU A 57 4.55 2.95 5.03
C GLU A 57 4.48 3.96 6.19
N GLU A 58 4.32 5.25 5.88
CA GLU A 58 4.14 6.33 6.86
C GLU A 58 2.90 6.08 7.75
N HIS A 59 1.81 5.56 7.18
CA HIS A 59 0.62 5.24 7.96
C HIS A 59 0.85 4.03 8.88
N ILE A 60 1.61 3.02 8.44
CA ILE A 60 2.00 1.90 9.29
C ILE A 60 2.89 2.37 10.45
N GLU A 61 3.83 3.28 10.19
CA GLU A 61 4.65 3.90 11.23
C GLU A 61 3.81 4.71 12.23
N TYR A 62 2.82 5.45 11.76
CA TYR A 62 1.88 6.16 12.60
C TYR A 62 1.06 5.20 13.49
N LEU A 63 0.53 4.12 12.95
CA LEU A 63 -0.22 3.14 13.75
C LEU A 63 0.67 2.50 14.82
N LYS A 64 1.93 2.18 14.47
CA LYS A 64 2.91 1.66 15.43
C LYS A 64 3.24 2.66 16.54
N SER A 65 3.35 3.95 16.22
CA SER A 65 3.64 4.98 17.23
C SER A 65 2.48 5.18 18.22
N LEU A 66 1.26 4.83 17.83
CA LEU A 66 0.09 4.76 18.71
C LEU A 66 -0.01 3.45 19.51
N GLY A 67 0.96 2.53 19.37
CA GLY A 67 0.91 1.21 20.00
C GLY A 67 -0.08 0.25 19.34
N ILE A 68 -0.61 0.58 18.15
CA ILE A 68 -1.51 -0.29 17.40
C ILE A 68 -0.67 -1.34 16.68
N ASN A 69 -0.87 -2.60 17.05
CA ASN A 69 -0.22 -3.72 16.39
C ASN A 69 -0.94 -4.06 15.08
N VAL A 70 -0.34 -3.66 13.95
CA VAL A 70 -0.80 -3.92 12.58
C VAL A 70 -0.14 -5.14 11.97
#